data_AF-R5JNL7-F1
#
_entry.id   AF-R5JNL7-F1
#
_cell.length_a   1.000
_cell.length_b   1.000
_cell.length_c   1.000
_cell.angle_alpha   90.00
_cell.angle_beta   90.00
_cell.angle_gamma   90.00
#
_symmetry.space_group_name_H-M   'P 1'
#
loop_
_entity.id
_entity.type
_entity.pdbx_description
1 polymer ?
#
loop_
_entity_poly.entity_id
_entity_poly.type
_entity_poly.pdbx_seq_one_letter_code
_entity_poly.pdbx_strand_id
1 'polypeptide(L)'
;MATNFKNQMRELMKQAWMLVKVYGFSMAEAMKQSWKVLKLKEALKKGIVKFCYQKLNGEIRTAWGTLKEGLIPETKGTERKKNESLITYYDNEKVTFRSFKIANLIKVG
;
A
#
# COMPACT_ATOMS: atom_id res chain seq x y z
N MET A 1 -17.38 -2.02 -17.47
CA MET A 1 -16.76 -0.80 -16.90
C MET A 1 -17.37 -0.38 -15.56
N ALA A 2 -18.70 -0.34 -15.40
CA ALA A 2 -19.36 0.06 -14.13
C ALA A 2 -19.07 -0.87 -12.92
N THR A 3 -18.87 -2.17 -13.15
CA THR A 3 -18.56 -3.15 -12.10
C THR A 3 -17.20 -2.94 -11.44
N ASN A 4 -16.19 -2.49 -12.19
CA ASN A 4 -14.84 -2.25 -11.66
C ASN A 4 -14.82 -1.06 -10.71
N PHE A 5 -15.52 0.02 -11.05
CA PHE A 5 -15.62 1.19 -10.18
C PHE A 5 -16.35 0.87 -8.86
N LYS A 6 -17.46 0.12 -8.94
CA LYS A 6 -18.20 -0.31 -7.74
C LYS A 6 -17.34 -1.20 -6.83
N ASN A 7 -16.52 -2.07 -7.40
CA ASN A 7 -15.59 -2.92 -6.64
C ASN A 7 -14.45 -2.11 -6.01
N GLN A 8 -13.83 -1.18 -6.75
CA GLN A 8 -12.81 -0.28 -6.22
C GLN A 8 -13.36 0.57 -5.07
N MET A 9 -14.56 1.13 -5.22
CA MET A 9 -15.21 1.90 -4.15
C MET A 9 -15.50 1.04 -2.92
N ARG A 10 -15.94 -0.22 -3.11
CA ARG A 10 -16.14 -1.16 -2.00
C ARG A 10 -14.84 -1.44 -1.24
N GLU A 11 -13.74 -1.67 -1.94
CA GLU A 11 -12.42 -1.87 -1.32
C GLU A 11 -11.94 -0.61 -0.60
N LEU A 12 -12.10 0.55 -1.23
CA LEU A 12 -11.71 1.82 -0.66
C LEU A 12 -12.46 2.13 0.64
N MET A 13 -13.78 1.90 0.65
CA MET A 13 -14.61 2.12 1.84
C MET A 13 -14.25 1.15 2.97
N LYS A 14 -13.95 -0.12 2.64
CA LYS A 14 -13.44 -1.09 3.64
C LYS A 14 -12.11 -0.63 4.24
N GLN A 15 -11.17 -0.20 3.40
CA GLN A 15 -9.87 0.30 3.86
C GLN A 15 -10.01 1.59 4.68
N ALA A 16 -10.87 2.52 4.25
CA ALA A 16 -11.13 3.75 4.98
C ALA A 16 -11.75 3.46 6.35
N TRP A 17 -12.74 2.58 6.42
CA TRP A 17 -13.35 2.17 7.69
C TRP A 17 -12.33 1.52 8.64
N MET A 18 -11.44 0.69 8.10
CA MET A 18 -10.35 0.09 8.86
C MET A 18 -9.37 1.15 9.40
N LEU A 19 -9.06 2.20 8.63
CA LEU A 19 -8.26 3.34 9.10
C LEU A 19 -8.94 4.12 10.22
N VAL A 20 -10.25 4.35 10.12
CA VAL A 20 -11.03 5.02 11.18
C VAL A 20 -10.98 4.18 12.47
N LYS A 21 -11.27 2.88 12.39
CA LYS A 21 -11.39 2.00 13.57
C LYS A 21 -10.06 1.70 14.26
N VAL A 22 -8.97 1.55 13.50
CA VAL A 22 -7.67 1.12 14.03
C VAL A 22 -6.73 2.28 14.33
N TYR A 23 -6.78 3.35 13.52
CA TYR A 23 -5.84 4.47 13.61
C TYR A 23 -6.49 5.78 14.05
N GLY A 24 -7.81 5.81 14.25
CA GLY A 24 -8.52 6.99 14.76
C GLY A 24 -8.64 8.12 13.74
N PHE A 25 -8.50 7.84 12.44
CA PHE A 25 -8.62 8.86 11.39
C PHE A 25 -10.07 9.36 11.30
N SER A 26 -10.28 10.61 10.90
CA SER A 26 -11.60 11.02 10.43
C SER A 26 -11.94 10.28 9.14
N MET A 27 -13.23 10.12 8.84
CA MET A 27 -13.65 9.44 7.60
C MET A 27 -13.09 10.12 6.34
N ALA A 28 -13.03 11.46 6.34
CA ALA A 28 -12.49 12.23 5.21
C ALA A 28 -10.98 11.97 5.00
N GLU A 29 -10.20 11.95 6.08
CA GLU A 29 -8.76 11.63 6.01
C GLU A 29 -8.53 10.18 5.61
N ALA A 30 -9.30 9.25 6.18
CA ALA A 30 -9.24 7.84 5.86
C ALA A 30 -9.55 7.59 4.38
N MET A 31 -10.53 8.26 3.79
CA MET A 31 -10.82 8.16 2.36
C MET A 31 -9.67 8.70 1.50
N LYS A 32 -9.12 9.88 1.84
CA LYS A 32 -7.95 10.44 1.12
C LYS A 32 -6.76 9.49 1.18
N GLN A 33 -6.53 8.88 2.34
CA GLN A 33 -5.44 7.94 2.55
C GLN A 33 -5.64 6.64 1.77
N SER A 34 -6.84 6.06 1.81
CA SER A 34 -7.18 4.87 1.05
C SER A 34 -7.04 5.09 -0.47
N TRP A 35 -7.38 6.27 -0.98
CA TRP A 35 -7.13 6.63 -2.38
C TRP A 35 -5.64 6.63 -2.74
N LYS A 36 -4.79 7.20 -1.90
CA LYS A 36 -3.32 7.17 -2.12
C LYS A 36 -2.80 5.73 -2.14
N VAL A 37 -3.29 4.90 -1.25
CA VAL A 37 -2.91 3.48 -1.13
C VAL A 37 -3.33 2.69 -2.36
N LEU A 38 -4.55 2.93 -2.86
CA LEU A 38 -5.05 2.28 -4.07
C LEU A 38 -4.18 2.65 -5.28
N LYS A 39 -3.87 3.95 -5.45
CA LYS A 39 -2.96 4.42 -6.50
C LYS A 39 -1.58 3.77 -6.39
N LEU A 40 -1.02 3.69 -5.18
CA LEU A 40 0.27 3.02 -4.96
C LEU A 40 0.22 1.54 -5.34
N LYS A 41 -0.81 0.80 -4.92
CA LYS A 41 -0.96 -0.63 -5.24
C LYS A 41 -1.06 -0.85 -6.75
N GLU A 42 -1.82 -0.01 -7.46
CA GLU A 42 -1.92 -0.08 -8.91
C GLU A 42 -0.58 0.25 -9.60
N ALA A 43 0.13 1.26 -9.11
CA ALA A 43 1.41 1.66 -9.66
C ALA A 43 2.49 0.58 -9.44
N LEU A 44 2.55 -0.03 -8.24
CA LEU A 44 3.48 -1.12 -7.92
C LEU A 44 3.27 -2.35 -8.81
N LYS A 45 2.02 -2.67 -9.17
CA LYS A 45 1.73 -3.77 -10.11
C LYS A 45 2.21 -3.47 -11.53
N LYS A 46 2.19 -2.19 -11.94
CA LYS A 46 2.62 -1.76 -13.28
C LYS A 46 4.14 -1.72 -13.43
N GLY A 47 4.87 -1.37 -12.36
CA GLY A 47 6.32 -1.30 -12.40
C GLY A 47 6.94 -0.78 -11.11
N ILE A 48 8.12 -0.17 -11.25
CA ILE A 48 8.88 0.40 -10.14
C ILE A 48 8.36 1.80 -9.84
N VAL A 49 8.02 2.05 -8.57
CA VAL A 49 7.42 3.30 -8.11
C VAL A 49 8.22 3.86 -6.95
N LYS A 50 8.50 5.16 -6.99
CA LYS A 50 9.05 5.91 -5.87
C LYS A 50 7.92 6.32 -4.92
N PHE A 51 8.06 6.06 -3.63
CA PHE A 51 7.10 6.56 -2.64
C PHE A 51 7.78 6.85 -1.30
N CYS A 52 7.12 7.65 -0.48
CA CYS A 52 7.61 8.03 0.85
C CYS A 52 6.60 7.62 1.92
N TYR A 53 7.10 7.06 3.02
CA TYR A 53 6.30 6.69 4.17
C TYR A 53 7.04 6.98 5.47
N GLN A 54 6.28 7.20 6.54
CA GLN A 54 6.84 7.42 7.88
C GLN A 54 7.09 6.09 8.59
N LYS A 55 8.27 5.93 9.19
CA LYS A 55 8.57 4.83 10.11
C LYS A 55 7.95 5.09 11.49
N LEU A 56 7.96 4.05 12.32
CA LEU A 56 7.52 4.15 13.72
C LEU A 56 8.40 5.09 14.56
N ASN A 57 9.69 5.23 14.21
CA ASN A 57 10.61 6.17 14.84
C ASN A 57 10.43 7.63 14.34
N GLY A 58 9.42 7.90 13.51
CA GLY A 58 9.13 9.23 12.97
C GLY A 58 9.89 9.61 11.70
N GLU A 59 10.89 8.85 11.31
CA GLU A 59 11.73 9.13 10.14
C GLU A 59 10.97 8.87 8.83
N ILE A 60 11.11 9.78 7.87
CA ILE A 60 10.55 9.64 6.52
C ILE A 60 11.50 8.80 5.69
N ARG A 61 11.05 7.63 5.24
CA ARG A 61 11.79 6.80 4.29
C ARG A 61 11.22 6.97 2.88
N THR A 62 12.11 7.25 1.95
CA THR A 62 11.85 7.10 0.52
C THR A 62 12.24 5.69 0.09
N ALA A 63 11.40 5.03 -0.71
CA ALA A 63 11.64 3.71 -1.23
C ALA A 63 11.27 3.63 -2.71
N TRP A 64 11.99 2.76 -3.43
CA TRP A 64 11.67 2.35 -4.80
C TRP A 64 11.17 0.92 -4.79
N GLY A 65 9.86 0.77 -4.89
CA GLY A 65 9.21 -0.53 -4.78
C GLY A 65 8.62 -1.04 -6.08
N THR A 66 8.50 -2.35 -6.21
CA THR A 66 7.75 -3.01 -7.29
C THR A 66 6.94 -4.19 -6.74
N LEU A 67 5.82 -4.47 -7.40
CA LEU A 67 5.03 -5.69 -7.27
C LEU A 67 4.75 -6.34 -8.64
N LYS A 68 5.54 -5.98 -9.66
CA LYS A 68 5.41 -6.55 -11.00
C LYS A 68 5.96 -7.98 -11.04
N GLU A 69 5.11 -8.92 -11.41
CA GLU A 69 5.48 -10.31 -11.67
C GLU A 69 6.56 -10.33 -12.79
N GLY A 70 7.75 -10.86 -12.47
CA GLY A 70 8.94 -10.84 -13.33
C GLY A 70 10.10 -9.96 -12.84
N LEU A 71 9.86 -8.99 -11.96
CA LEU A 71 10.92 -8.19 -11.30
C LEU A 71 11.17 -8.60 -9.84
N ILE A 72 10.42 -9.59 -9.36
CA ILE A 72 10.44 -10.04 -7.97
C ILE A 72 11.00 -11.47 -7.95
N PRO A 73 11.90 -11.80 -7.03
CA PRO A 73 12.37 -13.18 -6.87
C PRO A 73 11.22 -14.13 -6.49
N GLU A 74 11.32 -15.40 -6.87
CA GLU A 74 10.34 -16.42 -6.51
C GLU A 74 10.18 -16.52 -4.98
N THR A 75 9.01 -16.15 -4.48
CA THR A 75 8.68 -16.29 -3.05
C THR A 75 8.10 -17.68 -2.78
N LYS A 76 8.81 -18.46 -1.97
CA LYS A 76 8.26 -19.67 -1.34
C LYS A 76 7.32 -19.26 -0.19
N GLY A 77 6.01 -19.43 -0.37
CA GLY A 77 5.01 -19.27 0.69
C GLY A 77 3.98 -18.19 0.43
N THR A 78 2.95 -18.51 -0.35
CA THR A 78 1.73 -17.70 -0.53
C THR A 78 0.66 -17.95 0.55
N GLU A 79 0.97 -18.73 1.59
CA GLU A 79 0.00 -19.21 2.58
C GLU A 79 -0.32 -18.22 3.71
N ARG A 80 0.39 -17.09 3.82
CA ARG A 80 0.12 -16.12 4.89
C ARG A 80 -1.01 -15.17 4.50
N LYS A 81 -2.05 -15.13 5.34
CA LYS A 81 -3.17 -14.20 5.24
C LYS A 81 -2.65 -12.76 5.10
N LYS A 82 -2.99 -12.10 3.99
CA LYS A 82 -2.59 -10.71 3.73
C LYS A 82 -3.17 -9.80 4.82
N ASN A 83 -2.31 -9.08 5.53
CA ASN A 83 -2.76 -8.10 6.50
C ASN A 83 -3.23 -6.84 5.77
N GLU A 84 -4.52 -6.52 5.90
CA GLU A 84 -5.14 -5.38 5.23
C GLU A 84 -4.59 -4.02 5.68
N SER A 85 -3.87 -3.99 6.82
CA SER A 85 -3.22 -2.80 7.39
C SER A 85 -1.87 -2.47 6.78
N LEU A 86 -1.26 -3.43 6.09
CA LEU A 86 0.11 -3.37 5.61
C LEU A 86 0.14 -3.40 4.09
N ILE A 87 1.06 -2.64 3.52
CA ILE A 87 1.49 -2.81 2.14
C ILE A 87 2.84 -3.50 2.17
N THR A 88 2.92 -4.65 1.50
CA THR A 88 4.19 -5.33 1.19
C THR A 88 4.62 -4.91 -0.20
N TYR A 89 5.91 -4.63 -0.37
CA TYR A 89 6.53 -4.29 -1.65
C TYR A 89 7.93 -4.91 -1.72
N TYR A 90 8.41 -5.17 -2.92
CA TYR A 90 9.80 -5.53 -3.13
C TYR A 90 10.63 -4.27 -3.31
N ASP A 91 11.60 -4.05 -2.44
CA ASP A 91 12.49 -2.89 -2.46
C ASP A 91 13.67 -3.19 -3.40
N ASN A 92 13.75 -2.48 -4.52
CA ASN A 92 14.78 -2.72 -5.53
C ASN A 92 16.17 -2.24 -5.06
N GLU A 93 16.24 -1.21 -4.21
CA GLU A 93 17.53 -0.70 -3.72
C GLU A 93 18.13 -1.61 -2.65
N LYS A 94 17.26 -2.27 -1.87
CA LYS A 94 17.67 -3.17 -0.80
C LYS A 94 17.55 -4.66 -1.17
N VAL A 95 17.06 -4.95 -2.37
CA VAL A 95 16.88 -6.29 -2.94
C VAL A 95 16.17 -7.21 -1.94
N THR A 96 15.12 -6.69 -1.29
CA THR A 96 14.45 -7.40 -0.20
C THR A 96 12.99 -6.98 -0.08
N PHE A 97 12.15 -7.89 0.41
CA PHE A 97 10.76 -7.56 0.71
C PHE A 97 10.66 -6.70 1.96
N ARG A 98 9.93 -5.60 1.84
CA ARG A 98 9.61 -4.72 2.96
C ARG A 98 8.11 -4.54 3.07
N SER A 99 7.68 -4.15 4.26
CA SER A 99 6.29 -3.76 4.48
C SER A 99 6.21 -2.52 5.35
N PHE A 100 5.12 -1.78 5.18
CA PHE A 100 4.82 -0.61 6.00
C PHE A 100 3.30 -0.48 6.21
N LYS A 101 2.92 0.27 7.24
CA LYS A 101 1.51 0.54 7.56
C LYS A 101 0.93 1.52 6.55
N ILE A 102 -0.26 1.20 6.04
CA ILE A 102 -1.03 2.03 5.10
C ILE A 102 -1.26 3.43 5.66
N ALA A 103 -1.51 3.54 6.98
CA ALA A 103 -1.67 4.83 7.65
C ALA A 103 -0.45 5.75 7.51
N ASN A 104 0.75 5.19 7.33
CA ASN A 104 2.00 5.95 7.29
C ASN A 104 2.41 6.37 5.87
N LEU A 105 1.61 6.08 4.85
CA LEU A 105 1.91 6.54 3.49
C LEU A 105 1.81 8.07 3.42
N ILE A 106 2.88 8.73 3.01
CA ILE A 106 2.93 10.19 2.90
C ILE A 106 2.62 10.61 1.47
N LYS A 107 3.45 10.13 0.54
CA LYS A 107 3.46 10.55 -0.86
C LYS A 107 3.76 9.38 -1.78
N VAL A 108 3.07 9.34 -2.91
CA VAL A 108 3.39 8.51 -4.06
C VAL A 108 3.99 9.44 -5.11
N GLY A 109 5.17 9.08 -5.62
CA GLY A 109 5.90 9.83 -6.63
C GLY A 109 5.41 9.58 -8.03
#